data_AF-A0A067JP11-F1
#
_entry.id   AF-A0A067JP11-F1
#
_cell.length_a   1.000
_cell.length_b   1.000
_cell.length_c   1.000
_cell.angle_alpha   90.00
_cell.angle_beta   90.00
_cell.angle_gamma   90.00
#
_symmetry.space_group_name_H-M   'P 1'
#
loop_
_entity.id
_entity.type
_entity.pdbx_description
1 polymer ?
#
loop_
_entity_poly.entity_id
_entity_poly.type
_entity_poly.pdbx_seq_one_letter_code
_entity_poly.pdbx_strand_id
1 'polypeptide(L)'
;MAQVKVLCCVLIVALTVCGDLNEVADAGICCAEHYELGSCIPGIDDNPEKNGKCWVFCVADCTRGGVCKQTSGNNHHCHCYC
;
A
#
# COMPACT_ATOMS: atom_id res chain seq x y z
N MET A 1 -37.68 27.77 -6.10
CA MET A 1 -36.20 27.88 -6.12
C MET A 1 -35.54 27.44 -4.80
N ALA A 2 -36.22 27.49 -3.64
CA ALA A 2 -35.65 27.01 -2.36
C ALA A 2 -35.45 25.48 -2.30
N GLN A 3 -36.38 24.70 -2.87
CA GLN A 3 -36.41 23.23 -2.82
C GLN A 3 -35.19 22.57 -3.50
N VAL A 4 -34.73 23.11 -4.64
CA VAL A 4 -33.57 22.60 -5.40
C VAL A 4 -32.26 22.80 -4.63
N LYS A 5 -32.16 23.91 -3.90
CA LYS A 5 -30.98 24.26 -3.13
C LYS A 5 -30.77 23.32 -1.94
N VAL A 6 -31.86 22.93 -1.26
CA VAL A 6 -31.82 21.97 -0.14
C VAL A 6 -31.44 20.57 -0.64
N LEU A 7 -31.99 20.12 -1.76
CA LEU A 7 -31.68 18.82 -2.35
C LEU A 7 -30.20 18.72 -2.77
N CYS A 8 -29.65 19.77 -3.38
CA CYS A 8 -28.23 19.83 -3.72
C CYS A 8 -27.33 19.77 -2.49
N CYS A 9 -27.68 20.48 -1.40
CA CYS A 9 -26.89 20.46 -0.17
C CYS A 9 -26.83 19.07 0.47
N VAL A 10 -27.92 18.30 0.45
CA VAL A 10 -27.95 16.94 1.01
C VAL A 10 -27.09 15.97 0.21
N LEU A 11 -27.10 16.07 -1.12
CA LEU A 11 -26.29 15.21 -2.00
C LEU A 11 -24.78 15.46 -1.83
N ILE A 12 -24.37 16.71 -1.63
CA ILE A 12 -22.96 17.06 -1.41
C ILE A 12 -22.45 16.51 -0.08
N VAL A 13 -23.26 16.58 0.99
CA VAL A 13 -22.89 16.03 2.31
C VAL A 13 -22.75 14.50 2.28
N ALA A 14 -23.60 13.80 1.53
CA ALA A 14 -23.49 12.35 1.36
C ALA A 14 -22.20 11.94 0.62
N LEU A 15 -21.79 12.70 -0.39
CA LEU A 15 -20.54 12.43 -1.12
C LEU A 15 -19.29 12.65 -0.25
N THR A 16 -19.32 13.61 0.68
CA THR A 16 -18.19 13.87 1.59
C THR A 16 -18.04 12.83 2.71
N VAL A 17 -19.06 11.99 2.98
CA VAL A 17 -19.02 10.99 4.06
C VAL A 17 -18.44 9.64 3.63
N CYS A 18 -18.34 9.39 2.31
CA CYS A 18 -17.69 8.19 1.75
C CYS A 18 -16.25 8.46 1.28
N GLY A 19 -15.69 9.63 1.65
CA GLY A 19 -14.26 9.87 1.57
C GLY A 19 -13.59 9.18 2.76
N ASP A 20 -13.68 7.84 2.81
CA ASP A 20 -12.75 7.04 3.58
C ASP A 20 -11.35 7.55 3.24
N LEU A 21 -10.52 7.66 4.28
CA LEU A 21 -9.18 8.18 4.21
C LEU A 21 -8.44 7.52 3.05
N ASN A 22 -8.41 8.17 1.89
CA ASN A 22 -7.25 8.08 1.03
C ASN A 22 -6.18 8.81 1.82
N GLU A 23 -5.57 8.07 2.75
CA GLU A 23 -4.15 8.14 2.96
C GLU A 23 -3.50 8.11 1.57
N VAL A 24 -3.41 9.30 0.97
CA VAL A 24 -2.22 9.71 0.25
C VAL A 24 -1.13 9.71 1.31
N ALA A 25 -0.78 8.50 1.78
CA ALA A 25 0.43 8.27 2.49
C ALA A 25 1.46 8.88 1.55
N ASP A 26 2.12 9.94 2.01
CA ASP A 26 3.52 10.09 1.75
C ASP A 26 4.12 8.73 2.16
N ALA A 27 4.09 7.78 1.21
CA ALA A 27 4.19 6.37 1.51
C ALA A 27 5.66 6.15 1.78
N GLY A 28 6.04 6.33 3.05
CA GLY A 28 7.34 5.90 3.52
C GLY A 28 7.57 4.49 3.00
N ILE A 29 8.81 4.19 2.59
CA ILE A 29 9.18 2.87 2.07
C ILE A 29 8.73 1.76 3.03
N CYS A 30 8.61 2.03 4.33
CA CYS A 30 8.19 1.07 5.34
C CYS A 30 6.68 0.95 5.48
N CYS A 31 6.20 -0.23 5.88
CA CYS A 31 4.79 -0.56 6.06
C CYS A 31 3.96 -0.56 4.77
N ALA A 32 4.60 -0.65 3.59
CA ALA A 32 3.94 -0.55 2.29
C ALA A 32 4.22 -1.76 1.40
N GLU A 33 3.27 -2.10 0.52
CA GLU A 33 3.53 -2.96 -0.64
C GLU A 33 4.17 -2.16 -1.79
N HIS A 34 5.20 -2.74 -2.41
CA HIS A 34 5.94 -2.14 -3.52
C HIS A 34 5.71 -2.93 -4.81
N TYR A 35 4.65 -2.58 -5.52
CA TYR A 35 4.25 -3.23 -6.78
C TYR A 35 5.23 -2.93 -7.93
N GLU A 36 5.97 -1.82 -7.85
CA GLU A 36 7.01 -1.43 -8.82
C GLU A 36 8.19 -2.41 -8.89
N LEU A 37 8.40 -3.21 -7.83
CA LEU A 37 9.40 -4.28 -7.83
C LEU A 37 8.92 -5.53 -8.57
N GLY A 38 7.66 -5.58 -8.99
CA GLY A 38 7.04 -6.73 -9.64
C GLY A 38 6.74 -7.89 -8.70
N SER A 39 6.58 -9.08 -9.27
CA SER A 39 6.33 -10.32 -8.51
C SER A 39 7.58 -10.77 -7.75
N CYS A 40 7.42 -11.54 -6.67
CA CYS A 40 8.51 -12.09 -5.88
C CYS A 40 8.30 -13.58 -5.56
N ILE A 41 9.38 -14.26 -5.15
CA ILE A 41 9.39 -15.66 -4.74
C ILE A 41 9.68 -15.74 -3.24
N PRO A 42 8.75 -16.30 -2.43
CA PRO A 42 8.96 -16.51 -1.01
C PRO A 42 10.20 -17.35 -0.70
N GLY A 43 11.01 -16.92 0.27
CA GLY A 43 12.25 -17.54 0.70
C GLY A 43 13.47 -17.27 -0.21
N ILE A 44 13.27 -16.62 -1.36
CA ILE A 44 14.35 -16.17 -2.26
C ILE A 44 14.47 -14.65 -2.20
N ASP A 45 13.38 -13.94 -2.52
CA ASP A 45 13.40 -12.48 -2.63
C ASP A 45 13.32 -11.76 -1.28
N ASP A 46 12.89 -12.44 -0.22
CA ASP A 46 12.90 -11.95 1.16
C ASP A 46 14.13 -12.40 1.99
N ASN A 47 15.07 -13.11 1.37
CA ASN A 47 16.19 -13.71 2.09
C ASN A 47 17.32 -12.68 2.36
N PRO A 48 17.67 -12.40 3.63
CA PRO A 48 18.74 -11.47 3.99
C PRO A 48 20.14 -11.97 3.63
N GLU A 49 20.37 -13.28 3.63
CA GLU A 49 21.68 -13.90 3.36
C GLU A 49 21.98 -13.98 1.87
N LYS A 50 20.94 -13.96 1.03
CA LYS A 50 21.05 -14.09 -0.43
C LYS A 50 20.81 -12.78 -1.18
N ASN A 51 20.75 -11.65 -0.47
CA ASN A 51 20.41 -10.36 -1.05
C ASN A 51 19.11 -10.40 -1.85
N GLY A 52 18.07 -11.01 -1.26
CA GLY A 52 16.75 -11.07 -1.87
C GLY A 52 16.24 -9.67 -2.24
N LYS A 53 15.57 -9.54 -3.38
CA LYS A 53 15.12 -8.24 -3.91
C LYS A 53 14.27 -7.44 -2.90
N CYS A 54 13.28 -8.08 -2.27
CA CYS A 54 12.44 -7.44 -1.27
C CYS A 54 13.24 -7.06 -0.03
N TRP A 55 14.19 -7.90 0.40
CA TRP A 55 15.07 -7.57 1.52
C TRP A 55 15.94 -6.34 1.22
N VAL A 56 16.68 -6.36 0.10
CA VAL A 56 17.65 -5.33 -0.26
C VAL A 56 16.99 -3.97 -0.47
N PHE A 57 15.83 -3.94 -1.13
CA PHE A 57 15.09 -2.70 -1.33
C PHE A 57 14.64 -2.10 0.01
N CYS A 58 14.03 -2.92 0.86
CA CYS A 58 13.45 -2.43 2.10
C CYS A 58 14.49 -2.11 3.17
N VAL A 59 15.60 -2.86 3.26
CA VAL A 59 16.58 -2.69 4.35
C VAL A 59 17.31 -1.34 4.31
N ALA A 60 17.30 -0.66 3.16
CA ALA A 60 17.89 0.67 3.00
C ALA A 60 17.21 1.74 3.89
N ASP A 61 15.89 1.68 3.99
CA ASP A 61 15.07 2.67 4.71
C ASP A 61 14.28 2.05 5.88
N CYS A 62 14.14 0.72 5.90
CA CYS A 62 13.42 -0.07 6.89
C CYS A 62 14.34 -1.12 7.50
N THR A 63 14.87 -0.86 8.70
CA THR A 63 15.86 -1.74 9.38
C THR A 63 15.44 -3.22 9.53
N ARG A 64 14.14 -3.50 9.44
CA ARG A 64 13.58 -4.86 9.50
C ARG A 64 13.53 -5.58 8.14
N GLY A 65 13.92 -4.90 7.06
CA GLY A 65 13.90 -5.41 5.70
C GLY A 65 12.49 -5.55 5.15
N GLY A 66 12.32 -6.49 4.22
CA GLY A 66 11.07 -6.72 3.53
C GLY A 66 10.82 -8.20 3.27
N VAL A 67 9.56 -8.52 3.01
CA VAL A 67 9.08 -9.88 2.79
C VAL A 67 8.36 -10.00 1.46
N CYS A 68 8.41 -11.19 0.86
CA CYS A 68 7.57 -11.53 -0.28
C CYS A 68 6.17 -11.94 0.21
N LYS A 69 5.25 -10.97 0.27
CA LYS A 69 3.90 -11.14 0.81
C LYS A 69 2.95 -11.61 -0.28
N GLN A 70 2.14 -12.63 0.02
CA GLN A 70 1.03 -13.01 -0.86
C GLN A 70 -0.04 -11.91 -0.82
N THR A 71 -0.39 -11.40 -1.99
CA THR A 71 -1.50 -10.46 -2.18
C THR A 71 -2.72 -11.21 -2.75
N SER A 72 -3.74 -10.49 -3.23
CA SER A 72 -4.95 -11.09 -3.78
C SER A 72 -4.67 -12.18 -4.83
N GLY A 73 -5.21 -13.38 -4.58
CA GLY A 73 -5.01 -14.56 -5.42
C GLY A 73 -3.70 -15.29 -5.11
N ASN A 74 -3.00 -15.72 -6.16
CA ASN A 74 -1.68 -16.40 -6.09
C ASN A 74 -0.53 -15.44 -6.46
N ASN A 75 -0.76 -14.13 -6.34
CA ASN A 75 0.23 -13.12 -6.63
C ASN A 75 1.04 -12.81 -5.37
N HIS A 76 2.31 -12.48 -5.55
CA HIS A 76 3.20 -12.13 -4.46
C HIS A 76 3.89 -10.80 -4.78
N HIS A 77 3.96 -9.90 -3.81
CA HIS A 77 4.65 -8.63 -3.93
C HIS A 77 5.52 -8.35 -2.73
N CYS A 78 6.56 -7.56 -2.93
CA CYS A 78 7.42 -7.13 -1.83
C CYS A 78 6.63 -6.20 -0.89
N HIS A 79 6.72 -6.47 0.40
CA HIS A 79 6.18 -5.64 1.46
C HIS A 79 7.30 -5.30 2.43
N CYS A 80 7.58 -4.01 2.61
CA CYS A 80 8.58 -3.57 3.57
C CYS A 80 7.97 -3.51 4.97
N TYR A 81 8.70 -4.03 5.96
CA TYR A 81 8.24 -4.02 7.34
C TYR A 81 8.25 -2.60 7.93
N CYS A 82 7.30 -2.35 8.82
CA CYS A 82 7.47 -1.40 9.92
C CYS A 82 8.52 -1.96 10.88
#